data_AF-A0A368JUZ5-F1
#
_entry.id   AF-A0A368JUZ5-F1
#
_cell.length_a   1.000
_cell.length_b   1.000
_cell.length_c   1.000
_cell.angle_alpha   90.00
_cell.angle_beta   90.00
_cell.angle_gamma   90.00
#
_symmetry.space_group_name_H-M   'P 1'
#
loop_
_entity.id
_entity.type
_entity.pdbx_description
1 polymer ?
#
loop_
_entity_poly.entity_id
_entity_poly.type
_entity_poly.pdbx_seq_one_letter_code
_entity_poly.pdbx_strand_id
1 'polypeptide(L)'
;MYLCVKRFATIQHSNENLKIHFREFFDRYLTVRNAPADKPYIIPFESSSTRIWLNNNLAGSFAPSSIRPDNPVNTVIGVNGVGSKATYSLKEKHWQTAKKNLLNGKKIPVFALASFLYRDFGFLAVDMNPPKLIYIFQSEFGYLEEGGPSKEFEELYDSEINYLTGTVFGEHHDL
;
A
#
# COMPACT_ATOMS: atom_id res chain seq x y z
N MET A 1 4.47 3.83 2.68
CA MET A 1 4.69 5.20 2.16
C MET A 1 4.25 5.35 0.71
N TYR A 2 4.80 4.59 -0.26
CA TYR A 2 4.47 4.74 -1.69
C TYR A 2 2.97 4.80 -2.01
N LEU A 3 2.20 3.79 -1.56
CA LEU A 3 0.74 3.75 -1.77
C LEU A 3 0.00 4.97 -1.19
N CYS A 4 0.46 5.49 -0.06
CA CYS A 4 -0.09 6.71 0.53
C CYS A 4 0.13 7.90 -0.41
N VAL A 5 1.35 8.09 -0.91
CA VAL A 5 1.65 9.16 -1.87
C VAL A 5 0.84 8.99 -3.15
N LYS A 6 0.75 7.77 -3.69
CA LYS A 6 -0.02 7.47 -4.90
C LYS A 6 -1.52 7.77 -4.73
N ARG A 7 -2.12 7.38 -3.61
CA ARG A 7 -3.53 7.69 -3.32
C ARG A 7 -3.77 9.20 -3.27
N PHE A 8 -2.91 9.95 -2.58
CA PHE A 8 -3.05 11.40 -2.50
C PHE A 8 -2.79 12.08 -3.84
N ALA A 9 -1.88 11.56 -4.67
CA ALA A 9 -1.69 12.01 -6.05
C ALA A 9 -2.99 11.84 -6.88
N THR A 10 -3.64 10.69 -6.75
CA THR A 10 -4.95 10.43 -7.38
C THR A 10 -6.04 11.38 -6.89
N ILE A 11 -6.17 11.58 -5.57
CA ILE A 11 -7.17 12.47 -4.97
C ILE A 11 -6.95 13.93 -5.38
N GLN A 12 -5.69 14.37 -5.46
CA GLN A 12 -5.34 15.75 -5.81
C GLN A 12 -5.18 15.98 -7.31
N HIS A 13 -5.37 14.93 -8.12
CA HIS A 13 -5.19 14.96 -9.58
C HIS A 13 -3.84 15.56 -10.01
N SER A 14 -2.78 15.26 -9.27
CA SER A 14 -1.44 15.81 -9.46
C SER A 14 -0.39 14.80 -9.02
N ASN A 15 0.80 14.85 -9.61
CA ASN A 15 1.98 14.14 -9.10
C ASN A 15 2.93 15.05 -8.32
N GLU A 16 2.63 16.35 -8.23
CA GLU A 16 3.49 17.37 -7.66
C GLU A 16 2.81 18.15 -6.53
N ASN A 17 3.63 18.75 -5.67
CA ASN A 17 3.20 19.62 -4.58
C ASN A 17 2.14 19.00 -3.65
N LEU A 18 2.22 17.67 -3.46
CA LEU A 18 1.25 16.89 -2.73
C LEU A 18 1.27 17.20 -1.25
N LYS A 19 0.10 17.49 -0.70
CA LYS A 19 -0.12 17.53 0.75
C LYS A 19 -0.63 16.18 1.23
N ILE A 20 0.22 15.45 1.95
CA ILE A 20 -0.08 14.08 2.36
C ILE A 20 -0.53 14.06 3.81
N HIS A 21 -1.72 13.49 4.05
CA HIS A 21 -2.20 13.18 5.39
C HIS A 21 -1.93 11.71 5.69
N PHE A 22 -0.69 11.39 6.12
CA PHE A 22 -0.30 10.01 6.43
C PHE A 22 -1.22 9.36 7.47
N ARG A 23 -1.62 10.11 8.50
CA ARG A 23 -2.52 9.59 9.53
C ARG A 23 -3.83 9.07 8.94
N GLU A 24 -4.45 9.82 8.03
CA GLU A 24 -5.69 9.38 7.36
C GLU A 24 -5.50 8.04 6.63
N PHE A 25 -4.41 7.89 5.88
CA PHE A 25 -4.13 6.65 5.16
C PHE A 25 -3.92 5.46 6.11
N PHE A 26 -3.13 5.65 7.15
CA PHE A 26 -2.81 4.59 8.11
C PHE A 26 -4.04 4.21 8.94
N ASP A 27 -4.79 5.21 9.41
CA ASP A 27 -6.01 4.99 10.17
C ASP A 27 -7.02 4.18 9.35
N ARG A 28 -7.16 4.51 8.06
CA ARG A 28 -8.09 3.88 7.12
C ARG A 28 -7.72 2.43 6.75
N TYR A 29 -6.43 2.13 6.53
CA TYR A 29 -6.04 0.85 5.94
C TYR A 29 -5.23 -0.07 6.86
N LEU A 30 -4.50 0.49 7.84
CA LEU A 30 -3.51 -0.25 8.61
C LEU A 30 -3.87 -0.41 10.08
N THR A 31 -4.91 0.26 10.58
CA THR A 31 -5.39 0.08 11.96
C THR A 31 -5.95 -1.32 12.18
N VAL A 32 -5.62 -1.93 13.32
CA VAL A 32 -6.21 -3.22 13.72
C VAL A 32 -6.94 -3.06 15.04
N ARG A 33 -8.15 -3.62 15.13
CA ARG A 33 -8.89 -3.66 16.39
C ARG A 33 -8.11 -4.49 17.43
N ASN A 34 -7.98 -3.97 18.65
CA ASN A 34 -7.21 -4.58 19.74
C ASN A 34 -5.69 -4.63 19.50
N ALA A 35 -5.15 -3.81 18.58
CA ALA A 35 -3.71 -3.59 18.48
C ALA A 35 -3.14 -2.99 19.78
N PRO A 36 -1.83 -3.15 20.05
CA PRO A 36 -1.16 -2.44 21.14
C PRO A 36 -1.42 -0.92 21.07
N ALA A 37 -1.69 -0.28 22.21
CA ALA A 37 -2.10 1.12 22.26
C ALA A 37 -1.05 2.08 21.65
N ASP A 38 0.24 1.76 21.77
CA ASP A 38 1.36 2.52 21.22
C ASP A 38 1.69 2.15 19.76
N LYS A 39 1.16 1.04 19.26
CA LYS A 39 1.42 0.49 17.92
C LYS A 39 0.12 0.04 17.22
N PRO A 40 -0.75 0.98 16.85
CA PRO A 40 -2.09 0.67 16.36
C PRO A 40 -2.09 0.10 14.93
N TYR A 41 -0.96 0.17 14.22
CA TYR A 41 -0.89 -0.16 12.80
C TYR A 41 -0.15 -1.47 12.56
N ILE A 42 -0.60 -2.22 11.55
CA ILE A 42 0.05 -3.45 11.10
C ILE A 42 0.89 -3.21 9.83
N ILE A 43 2.04 -3.89 9.73
CA ILE A 43 2.86 -3.92 8.52
C ILE A 43 2.45 -5.13 7.68
N PRO A 44 1.87 -4.94 6.48
CA PRO A 44 1.51 -6.05 5.61
C PRO A 44 2.73 -6.84 5.15
N PHE A 45 2.57 -8.16 5.06
CA PHE A 45 3.57 -9.10 4.53
C PHE A 45 4.91 -9.14 5.29
N GLU A 46 4.95 -8.60 6.51
CA GLU A 46 6.07 -8.78 7.42
C GLU A 46 6.05 -10.20 8.00
N SER A 47 7.15 -10.94 7.86
CA SER A 47 7.28 -12.31 8.34
C SER A 47 7.76 -12.38 9.80
N SER A 48 8.34 -11.30 10.33
CA SER A 48 8.78 -11.23 11.71
C SER A 48 7.66 -10.74 12.64
N SER A 49 7.19 -11.63 13.52
CA SER A 49 6.19 -11.32 14.56
C SER A 49 6.57 -10.14 15.47
N THR A 50 7.86 -9.82 15.58
CA THR A 50 8.35 -8.68 16.37
C THR A 50 8.25 -7.33 15.65
N ARG A 51 8.09 -7.34 14.32
CA ARG A 51 8.06 -6.15 13.45
C ARG A 51 6.71 -5.89 12.82
N ILE A 52 5.73 -6.78 12.99
CA ILE A 52 4.39 -6.61 12.42
C ILE A 52 3.67 -5.35 12.93
N TRP A 53 4.04 -4.82 14.10
CA TRP A 53 3.38 -3.66 14.71
C TRP A 53 4.17 -2.37 14.48
N LEU A 54 3.51 -1.35 13.94
CA LEU A 54 4.06 -0.02 13.71
C LEU A 54 3.48 1.01 14.68
N ASN A 55 4.37 1.87 15.17
CA ASN A 55 4.08 2.91 16.16
C ASN A 55 3.07 3.97 15.68
N ASN A 56 2.43 4.66 16.63
CA ASN A 56 1.47 5.74 16.36
C ASN A 56 2.12 7.08 15.94
N ASN A 57 3.44 7.23 16.05
CA ASN A 57 4.21 8.43 15.69
C ASN A 57 4.55 8.42 14.19
N LEU A 58 3.51 8.54 13.38
CA LEU A 58 3.62 8.64 11.92
C LEU A 58 4.34 9.92 11.47
N ALA A 59 4.12 11.03 12.20
CA ALA A 59 4.72 12.31 11.88
C ALA A 59 6.25 12.21 11.88
N GLY A 60 6.85 11.55 12.88
CA GLY A 60 8.27 11.26 12.90
C GLY A 60 8.69 10.24 11.84
N SER A 61 7.95 9.13 11.71
CA SER A 61 8.33 8.02 10.83
C SER A 61 8.31 8.37 9.33
N PHE A 62 7.48 9.34 8.94
CA PHE A 62 7.28 9.76 7.54
C PHE A 62 7.55 11.26 7.30
N ALA A 63 8.17 11.94 8.27
CA ALA A 63 8.68 13.30 8.08
C ALA A 63 9.67 13.35 6.90
N PRO A 64 9.83 14.51 6.24
CA PRO A 64 10.90 14.73 5.27
C PRO A 64 12.28 14.28 5.76
N SER A 65 12.60 14.57 7.03
CA SER A 65 13.87 14.20 7.66
C SER A 65 14.09 12.68 7.77
N SER A 66 13.05 11.87 7.67
CA SER A 66 13.12 10.42 7.75
C SER A 66 13.40 9.76 6.39
N ILE A 67 13.26 10.53 5.31
CA ILE A 67 13.63 10.11 3.96
C ILE A 67 15.10 10.49 3.75
N ARG A 68 15.98 9.61 4.20
CA ARG A 68 17.42 9.79 4.04
C ARG A 68 17.84 9.67 2.57
N PRO A 69 18.95 10.30 2.16
CA PRO A 69 19.43 10.25 0.78
C PRO A 69 19.63 8.83 0.23
N ASP A 70 20.08 7.91 1.09
CA ASP A 70 20.34 6.50 0.83
C ASP A 70 19.09 5.61 0.89
N ASN A 71 17.96 6.13 1.38
CA ASN A 71 16.73 5.37 1.45
C ASN A 71 16.19 5.12 0.02
N PRO A 72 15.93 3.87 -0.39
CA PRO A 72 15.37 3.55 -1.71
C PRO A 72 14.10 4.35 -2.04
N VAL A 73 13.31 4.77 -1.04
CA VAL A 73 12.11 5.57 -1.28
C VAL A 73 12.43 6.96 -1.84
N ASN A 74 13.61 7.51 -1.58
CA ASN A 74 14.05 8.75 -2.19
C ASN A 74 14.21 8.62 -3.72
N THR A 75 14.27 7.40 -4.27
CA THR A 75 14.34 7.20 -5.74
C THR A 75 12.97 7.28 -6.43
N VAL A 76 11.87 7.27 -5.65
CA VAL A 76 10.49 7.27 -6.17
C VAL A 76 9.72 8.53 -5.76
N ILE A 77 10.03 9.11 -4.61
CA ILE A 77 9.31 10.24 -4.03
C ILE A 77 10.24 11.43 -3.90
N GLY A 78 9.79 12.58 -4.40
CA GLY A 78 10.40 13.88 -4.12
C GLY A 78 9.82 14.47 -2.85
N VAL A 79 10.65 15.18 -2.09
CA VAL A 79 10.22 15.91 -0.89
C VAL A 79 10.82 17.30 -0.94
N ASN A 80 9.97 18.31 -0.80
CA ASN A 80 10.36 19.71 -0.76
C ASN A 80 9.90 20.35 0.56
N GLY A 81 10.73 21.23 1.13
CA GLY A 81 10.44 21.90 2.40
C GLY A 81 10.62 21.03 3.64
N VAL A 82 10.16 21.54 4.79
CA VAL A 82 10.38 20.92 6.12
C VAL A 82 9.12 21.00 6.98
N GLY A 83 8.99 20.07 7.94
CA GLY A 83 7.90 20.03 8.91
C GLY A 83 6.52 20.06 8.25
N SER A 84 5.61 20.87 8.80
CA SER A 84 4.23 21.04 8.29
C SER A 84 4.14 21.70 6.92
N LYS A 85 5.20 22.38 6.46
CA LYS A 85 5.24 23.02 5.14
C LYS A 85 5.68 22.07 4.03
N ALA A 86 6.13 20.86 4.38
CA ALA A 86 6.62 19.91 3.40
C ALA A 86 5.56 19.57 2.34
N THR A 87 6.02 19.34 1.12
CA THR A 87 5.25 18.80 0.01
C THR A 87 5.98 17.60 -0.57
N TYR A 88 5.20 16.70 -1.15
CA TYR A 88 5.70 15.47 -1.73
C TYR A 88 5.41 15.46 -3.23
N SER A 89 6.14 14.65 -3.97
CA SER A 89 5.85 14.37 -5.37
C SER A 89 6.17 12.94 -5.72
N LEU A 90 5.52 12.42 -6.76
CA LEU A 90 5.97 11.22 -7.44
C LEU A 90 6.97 11.63 -8.53
N LYS A 91 8.16 11.04 -8.50
CA LYS A 91 9.18 11.31 -9.53
C LYS A 91 8.75 10.71 -10.87
N GLU A 92 9.28 11.23 -11.97
CA GLU A 92 9.01 10.64 -13.29
C GLU A 92 9.36 9.14 -13.30
N LYS A 93 8.51 8.31 -13.91
CA LYS A 93 8.68 6.85 -13.98
C LYS A 93 8.87 6.19 -12.60
N HIS A 94 8.28 6.77 -11.55
CA HIS A 94 8.35 6.28 -10.17
C HIS A 94 7.96 4.80 -10.04
N TRP A 95 7.09 4.27 -10.91
CA TRP A 95 6.71 2.86 -10.88
C TRP A 95 7.85 1.92 -11.29
N GLN A 96 8.69 2.33 -12.26
CA GLN A 96 9.85 1.55 -12.70
C GLN A 96 10.92 1.52 -11.61
N THR A 97 11.18 2.68 -11.00
CA THR A 97 12.13 2.79 -9.89
C THR A 97 11.60 2.12 -8.62
N ALA A 98 10.29 2.17 -8.36
CA ALA A 98 9.66 1.43 -7.26
C ALA A 98 9.81 -0.08 -7.44
N LYS A 99 9.52 -0.60 -8.64
CA LYS A 99 9.73 -2.01 -8.94
C LYS A 99 11.19 -2.41 -8.70
N LYS A 100 12.14 -1.64 -9.23
CA LYS A 100 13.57 -1.93 -9.10
C LYS A 100 14.06 -1.85 -7.65
N ASN A 101 13.78 -0.74 -6.97
CA ASN A 101 14.46 -0.35 -5.72
C ASN A 101 13.65 -0.66 -4.47
N LEU A 102 12.32 -0.76 -4.55
CA LEU A 102 11.45 -1.09 -3.41
C LEU A 102 10.99 -2.55 -3.44
N LEU A 103 10.81 -3.12 -4.63
CA LEU A 103 10.27 -4.47 -4.81
C LEU A 103 11.32 -5.48 -5.30
N ASN A 104 12.59 -5.07 -5.40
CA ASN A 104 13.69 -5.92 -5.89
C ASN A 104 13.36 -6.60 -7.23
N GLY A 105 12.73 -5.86 -8.15
CA GLY A 105 12.33 -6.32 -9.48
C GLY A 105 11.03 -7.12 -9.52
N LYS A 106 10.42 -7.45 -8.38
CA LYS A 106 9.22 -8.30 -8.30
C LYS A 106 7.94 -7.48 -8.37
N LYS A 107 6.85 -8.13 -8.81
CA LYS A 107 5.49 -7.59 -8.75
C LYS A 107 4.83 -7.94 -7.43
N ILE A 108 3.87 -7.12 -6.99
CA ILE A 108 3.05 -7.37 -5.81
C ILE A 108 1.77 -8.11 -6.24
N PRO A 109 1.42 -9.24 -5.59
CA PRO A 109 0.11 -9.87 -5.79
C PRO A 109 -1.02 -8.92 -5.37
N VAL A 110 -1.71 -8.31 -6.34
CA VAL A 110 -2.66 -7.23 -6.06
C VAL A 110 -3.88 -7.72 -5.31
N PHE A 111 -4.33 -8.95 -5.57
CA PHE A 111 -5.46 -9.51 -4.85
C PHE A 111 -5.18 -9.62 -3.34
N ALA A 112 -3.99 -10.11 -2.96
CA ALA A 112 -3.60 -10.21 -1.56
C ALA A 112 -3.46 -8.82 -0.91
N LEU A 113 -2.84 -7.87 -1.61
CA LEU A 113 -2.70 -6.49 -1.13
C LEU A 113 -4.06 -5.81 -0.96
N ALA A 114 -4.94 -5.89 -1.95
CA ALA A 114 -6.27 -5.30 -1.90
C ALA A 114 -7.13 -5.94 -0.80
N SER A 115 -7.11 -7.28 -0.68
CA SER A 115 -7.80 -7.99 0.41
C SER A 115 -7.34 -7.53 1.78
N PHE A 116 -6.03 -7.34 1.95
CA PHE A 116 -5.49 -6.82 3.20
C PHE A 116 -5.97 -5.39 3.48
N LEU A 117 -5.86 -4.49 2.50
CA LEU A 117 -6.23 -3.08 2.68
C LEU A 117 -7.72 -2.91 2.99
N TYR A 118 -8.58 -3.71 2.35
CA TYR A 118 -10.02 -3.58 2.48
C TYR A 118 -10.65 -4.57 3.47
N ARG A 119 -9.86 -5.27 4.29
CA ARG A 119 -10.34 -6.29 5.24
C ARG A 119 -11.42 -5.81 6.22
N ASP A 120 -11.35 -4.54 6.61
CA ASP A 120 -12.25 -3.92 7.60
C ASP A 120 -13.42 -3.16 6.94
N PHE A 121 -13.54 -3.24 5.61
CA PHE A 121 -14.62 -2.61 4.87
C PHE A 121 -15.76 -3.61 4.68
N GLY A 122 -16.97 -3.22 5.10
CA GLY A 122 -18.17 -3.97 4.77
C GLY A 122 -18.49 -3.83 3.29
N PHE A 123 -18.60 -4.95 2.58
CA PHE A 123 -19.08 -4.98 1.21
C PHE A 123 -20.56 -5.35 1.19
N LEU A 124 -21.39 -4.49 0.61
CA LEU A 124 -22.85 -4.68 0.56
C LEU A 124 -23.31 -5.70 -0.49
N ALA A 125 -22.38 -6.38 -1.18
CA ALA A 125 -22.68 -6.99 -2.47
C ALA A 125 -22.59 -8.53 -2.44
N VAL A 126 -23.65 -9.17 -2.94
CA VAL A 126 -23.78 -10.62 -3.18
C VAL A 126 -22.78 -11.13 -4.22
N ASP A 127 -22.13 -10.23 -4.95
CA ASP A 127 -21.32 -10.51 -6.14
C ASP A 127 -19.87 -10.01 -6.03
N MET A 128 -19.39 -9.73 -4.81
CA MET A 128 -17.99 -9.38 -4.58
C MET A 128 -17.09 -10.55 -4.97
N ASN A 129 -16.12 -10.27 -5.84
CA ASN A 129 -15.18 -11.26 -6.35
C ASN A 129 -13.79 -10.63 -6.55
N PRO A 130 -12.73 -11.45 -6.73
CA PRO A 130 -11.38 -10.93 -6.84
C PRO A 130 -11.19 -9.86 -7.94
N PRO A 131 -11.71 -10.03 -9.17
CA PRO A 131 -11.63 -8.95 -10.19
C PRO A 131 -12.22 -7.61 -9.74
N LYS A 132 -13.38 -7.61 -9.06
CA LYS A 132 -13.99 -6.37 -8.56
C LYS A 132 -13.17 -5.72 -7.46
N LEU A 133 -12.60 -6.50 -6.56
CA LEU A 133 -11.73 -5.97 -5.51
C LEU A 133 -10.47 -5.32 -6.10
N ILE A 134 -9.90 -5.95 -7.14
CA ILE A 134 -8.77 -5.39 -7.89
C ILE A 134 -9.19 -4.10 -8.61
N TYR A 135 -10.38 -4.05 -9.20
CA TYR A 135 -10.91 -2.83 -9.82
C TYR A 135 -11.07 -1.68 -8.81
N ILE A 136 -11.58 -1.96 -7.61
CA ILE A 136 -11.68 -0.96 -6.53
C ILE A 136 -10.29 -0.44 -6.15
N PHE A 137 -9.30 -1.34 -6.01
CA PHE A 137 -7.91 -0.96 -5.81
C PHE A 137 -7.38 -0.08 -6.96
N GLN A 138 -7.64 -0.45 -8.20
CA GLN A 138 -7.20 0.33 -9.34
C GLN A 138 -7.80 1.75 -9.34
N SER A 139 -9.11 1.85 -9.05
CA SER A 139 -9.81 3.12 -8.98
C SER A 139 -9.28 4.01 -7.84
N GLU A 140 -9.22 3.50 -6.61
CA GLU A 140 -8.80 4.24 -5.41
C GLU A 140 -7.37 4.79 -5.53
N PHE A 141 -6.48 4.04 -6.18
CA PHE A 141 -5.08 4.41 -6.34
C PHE A 141 -4.76 5.03 -7.70
N GLY A 142 -5.76 5.31 -8.54
CA GLY A 142 -5.59 6.00 -9.83
C GLY A 142 -4.73 5.22 -10.81
N TYR A 143 -5.10 3.97 -11.01
CA TYR A 143 -4.48 3.00 -11.91
C TYR A 143 -5.38 2.64 -13.09
N LEU A 144 -6.51 3.31 -13.26
CA LEU A 144 -7.40 3.14 -14.40
C LEU A 144 -7.10 4.21 -15.45
N GLU A 145 -6.96 3.77 -16.69
CA GLU A 145 -6.82 4.60 -17.89
C GLU A 145 -7.93 4.21 -18.89
N GLU A 146 -8.05 4.97 -19.97
CA GLU A 146 -8.95 4.60 -21.06
C GLU A 146 -8.53 3.23 -21.63
N GLY A 147 -9.46 2.28 -21.63
CA GLY A 147 -9.22 0.93 -22.14
C GLY A 147 -8.70 -0.08 -21.11
N GLY A 148 -8.45 0.30 -19.85
CA GLY A 148 -8.10 -0.68 -18.81
C GLY A 148 -7.11 -0.19 -17.74
N PRO A 149 -6.36 -1.11 -17.12
CA PRO A 149 -5.31 -0.76 -16.16
C PRO A 149 -4.17 0.01 -16.83
N SER A 150 -3.68 1.03 -16.12
CA SER A 150 -2.49 1.80 -16.51
C SER A 150 -1.24 0.92 -16.64
N LYS A 151 -0.27 1.38 -17.43
CA LYS A 151 1.06 0.74 -17.49
C LYS A 151 1.76 0.67 -16.14
N GLU A 152 1.57 1.68 -15.29
CA GLU A 152 2.09 1.65 -13.91
C GLU A 152 1.56 0.44 -13.15
N PHE A 153 0.26 0.17 -13.27
CA PHE A 153 -0.36 -0.97 -12.61
C PHE A 153 0.24 -2.29 -13.10
N GLU A 154 0.31 -2.45 -14.42
CA GLU A 154 0.85 -3.66 -15.03
C GLU A 154 2.33 -3.89 -14.66
N GLU A 155 3.12 -2.84 -14.48
CA GLU A 155 4.52 -2.99 -14.10
C GLU A 155 4.71 -3.41 -12.64
N LEU A 156 3.89 -2.88 -11.72
CA LEU A 156 4.02 -3.05 -10.28
C LEU A 156 3.26 -4.26 -9.72
N TYR A 157 2.17 -4.64 -10.35
CA TYR A 157 1.22 -5.58 -9.79
C TYR A 157 1.04 -6.83 -10.65
N ASP A 158 0.89 -7.93 -9.94
CA ASP A 158 0.49 -9.22 -10.50
C ASP A 158 -1.00 -9.42 -10.20
N SER A 159 -1.80 -9.52 -11.26
CA SER A 159 -3.24 -9.73 -11.21
C SER A 159 -3.63 -11.21 -11.26
N GLU A 160 -2.68 -12.14 -11.35
CA GLU A 160 -2.98 -13.56 -11.30
C GLU A 160 -3.57 -13.93 -9.94
N ILE A 161 -4.81 -14.45 -9.98
CA ILE A 161 -5.49 -14.95 -8.80
C ILE A 161 -5.19 -16.45 -8.71
N ASN A 162 -4.13 -16.78 -7.98
CA ASN A 162 -3.88 -18.15 -7.58
C ASN A 162 -4.85 -18.47 -6.44
N TYR A 163 -5.95 -19.15 -6.76
CA TYR A 163 -6.75 -19.79 -5.72
C TYR A 163 -5.83 -20.77 -5.02
N LEU A 164 -5.50 -20.52 -3.74
CA LEU A 164 -4.90 -21.53 -2.90
C LEU A 164 -5.92 -22.68 -2.86
N THR A 165 -5.66 -23.75 -3.63
CA THR A 165 -6.35 -25.01 -3.43
C THR A 165 -5.95 -25.46 -2.03
N GLY A 166 -6.89 -25.29 -1.10
CA GLY A 166 -6.68 -25.65 0.30
C GLY A 166 -6.31 -27.12 0.38
N THR A 167 -5.01 -27.40 0.56
CA THR A 167 -4.61 -28.66 1.14
C THR A 167 -4.97 -28.53 2.61
N VAL A 168 -6.07 -29.17 2.99
CA VAL A 168 -6.50 -29.33 4.38
C VAL A 168 -5.29 -29.87 5.15
N PHE A 169 -4.71 -29.07 6.02
CA PHE A 169 -3.69 -29.54 6.95
C PHE A 169 -4.39 -30.48 7.94
N GLY A 170 -4.21 -31.78 7.70
CA GLY A 170 -4.28 -32.88 8.67
C GLY A 170 -5.44 -32.88 9.65
N GLU A 171 -6.43 -33.74 9.38
CA GLU A 171 -7.18 -34.38 10.46
C GLU A 171 -6.18 -35.16 11.33
N HIS A 172 -5.86 -34.60 12.50
CA HIS A 172 -5.36 -35.41 13.61
C HIS A 172 -6.55 -36.19 14.16
N HIS A 173 -6.72 -37.42 13.67
CA HIS A 173 -7.47 -38.43 14.39
C HIS A 173 -6.59 -38.94 15.54
N ASP A 174 -6.87 -38.45 16.74
CA ASP A 174 -6.45 -39.08 17.98
C ASP A 174 -7.20 -40.40 18.15
N LEU A 175 -6.46 -41.50 18.24
CA LEU A 175 -6.79 -42.70 19.02
C LEU A 175 -5.51 -43.21 19.70
#